data_AF-A0A3A2Z2U7-F1
#
_entry.id   AF-A0A3A2Z2U7-F1
#
_cell.length_a   1.000
_cell.length_b   1.000
_cell.length_c   1.000
_cell.angle_alpha   90.00
_cell.angle_beta   90.00
_cell.angle_gamma   90.00
#
_symmetry.space_group_name_H-M   'P 1'
#
loop_
_entity.id
_entity.type
_entity.pdbx_description
1 polymer ?
#
loop_
_entity_poly.entity_id
_entity_poly.type
_entity_poly.pdbx_seq_one_letter_code
_entity_poly.pdbx_strand_id
1 'polypeptide(L)'
;VPHDWQSPPYEFTERQQRSWDIVWHQAQAQEDSPDPMDPEDAEPFELRPIEIAILEFCIDLLRQKIRNDEYGCALICATAVLGCGEFGWATPESFPPQISSIIKIARFFVLHKALRLDPESVEIRRGFAHRTDRRWFQGDMVDMDDYTYEADEGYSSAPATPTRFRGHSPSSSSVLGPFTQEQRRHPRRTFPEWVKFMVDAFMVRGTNGPVQWLLDLRTYGMKVFFNTPSEGHIGWKDGDELLYKQIHFTMGDFRGFVHGLVGQMREQLVREL
;
A
#
# COMPACT_ATOMS: atom_id res chain seq x y z
N VAL A 1 16.70 25.74 6.76
CA VAL A 1 17.99 26.19 6.18
C VAL A 1 18.15 25.45 4.87
N PRO A 2 18.32 26.12 3.71
CA PRO A 2 18.70 25.43 2.49
C PRO A 2 20.04 24.74 2.76
N HIS A 3 20.11 23.43 2.61
CA HIS A 3 21.37 22.71 2.80
C HIS A 3 22.25 22.86 1.54
N ASP A 4 23.56 22.95 1.72
CA ASP A 4 24.53 23.10 0.60
C ASP A 4 24.90 21.77 -0.07
N TRP A 5 24.16 20.69 0.22
CA TRP A 5 24.43 19.38 -0.35
C TRP A 5 24.02 19.35 -1.84
N GLN A 6 24.98 19.14 -2.74
CA GLN A 6 24.74 18.81 -4.14
C GLN A 6 24.38 17.33 -4.26
N SER A 7 23.08 17.04 -4.21
CA SER A 7 22.60 15.66 -4.37
C SER A 7 22.87 15.25 -5.81
N PRO A 8 23.48 14.08 -6.06
CA PRO A 8 23.55 13.57 -7.43
C PRO A 8 22.13 13.50 -8.00
N PRO A 9 21.94 13.89 -9.27
CA PRO A 9 20.62 13.88 -9.88
C PRO A 9 20.06 12.47 -9.84
N TYR A 10 18.78 12.35 -9.48
CA TYR A 10 18.11 11.07 -9.51
C TYR A 10 17.91 10.61 -10.96
N GLU A 11 18.31 9.38 -11.28
CA GLU A 11 18.22 8.85 -12.63
C GLU A 11 17.09 7.82 -12.75
N PHE A 12 16.11 8.13 -13.60
CA PHE A 12 15.11 7.16 -14.02
C PHE A 12 15.67 6.20 -15.06
N THR A 13 15.12 4.99 -15.13
CA THR A 13 15.37 4.12 -16.30
C THR A 13 14.87 4.80 -17.56
N GLU A 14 15.44 4.49 -18.73
CA GLU A 14 15.02 5.08 -20.01
C GLU A 14 13.51 5.01 -20.25
N ARG A 15 12.86 3.92 -19.84
CA ARG A 15 11.40 3.77 -19.95
C ARG A 15 10.67 4.74 -19.02
N GLN A 16 11.05 4.78 -17.75
CA GLN A 16 10.47 5.66 -16.75
C GLN A 16 10.69 7.14 -17.12
N GLN A 17 11.85 7.49 -17.67
CA GLN A 17 12.12 8.83 -18.15
C GLN A 17 11.16 9.22 -19.27
N ARG A 18 10.96 8.35 -20.27
CA ARG A 18 10.00 8.63 -21.35
C ARG A 18 8.57 8.80 -20.85
N SER A 19 8.11 7.97 -19.91
CA SER A 19 6.76 8.14 -19.34
C SER A 19 6.66 9.40 -18.48
N TRP A 20 7.73 9.76 -17.77
CA TRP A 20 7.83 11.03 -17.03
C TRP A 20 7.78 12.26 -17.96
N ASP A 21 8.50 12.23 -19.08
CA ASP A 21 8.49 13.32 -20.07
C ASP A 21 7.07 13.54 -20.65
N ILE A 22 6.31 12.46 -20.84
CA ILE A 22 4.90 12.54 -21.26
C ILE A 22 4.05 13.21 -20.17
N VAL A 23 4.23 12.84 -18.89
CA VAL A 23 3.54 13.49 -17.77
C VAL A 23 3.82 15.00 -17.78
N TRP A 24 5.10 15.37 -17.92
CA TRP A 24 5.52 16.77 -17.95
C TRP A 24 4.88 17.55 -19.10
N HIS A 25 4.89 16.97 -20.31
CA HIS A 25 4.24 17.58 -21.47
C HIS A 25 2.73 17.76 -21.26
N GLN A 26 2.03 16.78 -20.67
CA GLN A 26 0.60 16.89 -20.39
C GLN A 26 0.30 17.93 -19.30
N ALA A 27 1.16 18.06 -18.29
CA ALA A 27 1.02 19.06 -17.24
C ALA A 27 1.11 20.49 -17.80
N GLN A 28 2.09 20.76 -18.67
CA GLN A 28 2.23 22.06 -19.33
C GLN A 28 1.00 22.39 -20.19
N ALA A 29 0.53 21.42 -20.97
CA ALA A 29 -0.65 21.62 -21.82
C ALA A 29 -1.95 21.89 -21.03
N GLN A 30 -2.05 21.42 -19.78
CA GLN A 30 -3.20 21.71 -18.92
C GLN A 30 -3.16 23.12 -18.34
N GLU A 31 -1.98 23.63 -17.97
CA GLU A 31 -1.81 25.02 -17.50
C GLU A 31 -2.16 26.04 -18.60
N ASP A 32 -1.88 25.70 -19.86
CA ASP A 32 -2.20 26.54 -21.02
C ASP A 32 -3.68 26.42 -21.48
N SER A 33 -4.52 25.61 -20.81
CA SER A 33 -5.92 25.43 -21.18
C SER A 33 -6.76 26.64 -20.74
N PRO A 34 -7.49 27.30 -21.66
CA PRO A 34 -8.31 28.48 -21.34
C PRO A 34 -9.58 28.14 -20.51
N ASP A 35 -9.96 26.86 -20.42
CA ASP A 35 -11.08 26.39 -19.62
C ASP A 35 -10.72 25.05 -18.95
N PRO A 36 -10.19 25.06 -17.72
CA PRO A 36 -9.87 23.85 -16.99
C PRO A 36 -11.16 23.16 -16.52
N MET A 37 -11.42 21.95 -17.02
CA MET A 37 -12.55 21.11 -16.61
C MET A 37 -12.58 20.92 -15.09
N ASP A 38 -13.72 21.21 -14.47
CA ASP A 38 -13.95 20.97 -13.05
C ASP A 38 -13.85 19.46 -12.75
N PRO A 39 -13.06 19.03 -11.75
CA PRO A 39 -13.02 17.63 -11.32
C PRO A 39 -14.40 17.03 -10.98
N GLU A 40 -15.38 17.85 -10.59
CA GLU A 40 -16.74 17.41 -10.28
C GLU A 40 -17.58 17.07 -11.52
N ASP A 41 -17.22 17.60 -12.70
CA ASP A 41 -17.89 17.33 -13.98
C ASP A 41 -17.30 16.12 -14.72
N ALA A 42 -16.22 15.51 -14.19
CA ALA A 42 -15.55 14.38 -14.82
C ALA A 42 -16.33 13.06 -14.60
N GLU A 43 -16.53 12.32 -15.69
CA GLU A 43 -17.13 10.98 -15.62
C GLU A 43 -16.30 10.05 -14.71
N PRO A 44 -16.90 9.37 -13.70
CA PRO A 44 -16.18 8.66 -12.63
C PRO A 44 -15.15 7.60 -13.05
N PHE A 45 -15.17 7.15 -14.31
CA PHE A 45 -14.26 6.14 -14.86
C PHE A 45 -13.50 6.59 -16.11
N GLU A 46 -13.56 7.87 -16.46
CA GLU A 46 -12.78 8.45 -17.55
C GLU A 46 -11.60 9.26 -16.99
N LEU A 47 -10.40 8.74 -17.23
CA LEU A 47 -9.17 9.43 -16.85
C LEU A 47 -8.80 10.45 -17.92
N ARG A 48 -8.44 11.66 -17.48
CA ARG A 48 -7.87 12.73 -18.31
C ARG A 48 -6.51 12.30 -18.89
N PRO A 49 -6.05 12.91 -20.00
CA PRO A 49 -4.76 12.57 -20.60
C PRO A 49 -3.58 12.59 -19.62
N ILE A 50 -3.53 13.58 -18.71
CA ILE A 50 -2.50 13.67 -17.68
C ILE A 50 -2.59 12.52 -16.66
N GLU A 51 -3.80 12.13 -16.25
CA GLU A 51 -4.01 11.04 -15.29
C GLU A 51 -3.63 9.69 -15.89
N ILE A 52 -3.89 9.51 -17.19
CA ILE A 52 -3.41 8.35 -17.96
C ILE A 52 -1.88 8.34 -17.96
N ALA A 53 -1.23 9.47 -18.25
CA ALA A 53 0.23 9.56 -18.26
C ALA A 53 0.82 9.23 -16.88
N ILE A 54 0.22 9.75 -15.80
CA ILE A 54 0.63 9.45 -14.42
C ILE A 54 0.47 7.96 -14.12
N LEU A 55 -0.66 7.35 -14.50
CA LEU A 55 -0.90 5.93 -14.32
C LEU A 55 0.17 5.09 -15.03
N GLU A 56 0.50 5.40 -16.28
CA GLU A 56 1.55 4.69 -17.04
C GLU A 56 2.91 4.83 -16.36
N PHE A 57 3.27 6.03 -15.91
CA PHE A 57 4.50 6.27 -15.16
C PHE A 57 4.55 5.46 -13.85
N CYS A 58 3.48 5.48 -13.05
CA CYS A 58 3.40 4.70 -11.82
C CYS A 58 3.53 3.19 -12.09
N ILE A 59 2.94 2.70 -13.17
CA ILE A 59 3.06 1.30 -13.59
C ILE A 59 4.51 0.95 -14.01
N ASP A 60 5.22 1.88 -14.66
CA ASP A 60 6.63 1.72 -14.99
C ASP A 60 7.54 1.71 -13.74
N LEU A 61 7.19 2.46 -12.69
CA LEU A 61 7.84 2.38 -11.38
C LEU A 61 7.66 0.98 -10.76
N LEU A 62 6.42 0.48 -10.72
CA LEU A 62 6.11 -0.84 -10.12
C LEU A 62 6.80 -1.99 -10.84
N ARG A 63 7.01 -1.86 -12.15
CA ARG A 63 7.61 -2.90 -13.01
C ARG A 63 9.11 -3.07 -12.83
N GLN A 64 9.79 -2.09 -12.23
CA GLN A 64 11.25 -2.12 -12.08
C GLN A 64 11.73 -3.37 -11.33
N LYS A 65 12.86 -3.92 -11.77
CA LYS A 65 13.55 -5.01 -11.07
C LYS A 65 14.72 -4.43 -10.29
N ILE A 66 14.73 -4.69 -8.99
CA ILE A 66 15.80 -4.34 -8.07
C ILE A 66 16.84 -5.46 -8.17
N ARG A 67 18.09 -5.08 -8.40
CA ARG A 67 19.21 -6.01 -8.52
C ARG A 67 20.14 -5.84 -7.33
N ASN A 68 21.14 -4.99 -7.49
CA ASN A 68 22.20 -4.78 -6.48
C ASN A 68 22.05 -3.45 -5.74
N ASP A 69 21.28 -2.52 -6.30
CA ASP A 69 21.06 -1.19 -5.74
C ASP A 69 19.56 -0.90 -5.70
N GLU A 70 19.03 -0.79 -4.49
CA GLU A 70 17.63 -0.47 -4.22
C GLU A 70 17.33 1.03 -4.36
N TYR A 71 18.35 1.88 -4.20
CA TYR A 71 18.22 3.34 -4.33
C TYR A 71 18.06 3.77 -5.79
N GLY A 72 18.43 2.91 -6.74
CA GLY A 72 18.06 3.08 -8.14
C GLY A 72 16.55 2.95 -8.42
N CYS A 73 15.72 2.58 -7.43
CA CYS A 73 14.27 2.50 -7.59
C CYS A 73 13.54 3.68 -6.96
N ALA A 74 12.86 4.48 -7.80
CA ALA A 74 12.30 5.75 -7.35
C ALA A 74 11.19 5.57 -6.31
N LEU A 75 10.43 4.47 -6.44
CA LEU A 75 9.39 4.12 -5.48
C LEU A 75 9.97 3.80 -4.10
N ILE A 76 11.15 3.16 -4.04
CA ILE A 76 11.86 2.90 -2.79
C ILE A 76 12.35 4.21 -2.17
N CYS A 77 12.99 5.07 -2.98
CA CYS A 77 13.44 6.38 -2.51
C CYS A 77 12.29 7.24 -1.99
N ALA A 78 11.18 7.31 -2.72
CA ALA A 78 9.99 8.03 -2.29
C ALA A 78 9.43 7.45 -0.97
N THR A 79 9.42 6.12 -0.82
CA THR A 79 8.99 5.47 0.43
C THR A 79 9.92 5.81 1.58
N ALA A 80 11.23 5.86 1.36
CA ALA A 80 12.18 6.26 2.39
C ALA A 80 11.95 7.70 2.86
N VAL A 81 11.65 8.62 1.93
CA VAL A 81 11.30 10.02 2.25
C VAL A 81 10.03 10.10 3.09
N LEU A 82 9.04 9.23 2.88
CA LEU A 82 7.84 9.17 3.73
C LEU A 82 8.14 8.73 5.17
N GLY A 83 9.31 8.12 5.39
CA GLY A 83 9.84 7.82 6.71
C GLY A 83 10.39 9.04 7.45
N CYS A 84 10.48 10.21 6.79
CA CYS A 84 10.86 11.48 7.39
C CYS A 84 9.61 12.36 7.55
N GLY A 85 9.09 12.48 8.77
CA GLY A 85 8.01 13.41 9.11
C GLY A 85 8.51 14.76 9.62
N GLU A 86 7.58 15.69 9.83
CA GLU A 86 7.87 17.03 10.38
C GLU A 86 8.56 16.99 11.75
N PHE A 87 8.23 15.98 12.55
CA PHE A 87 8.72 15.81 13.92
C PHE A 87 9.86 14.77 14.04
N GLY A 88 10.43 14.33 12.92
CA GLY A 88 11.53 13.36 12.88
C GLY A 88 11.18 12.09 12.12
N TRP A 89 11.87 11.00 12.47
CA TRP A 89 11.71 9.71 11.78
C TRP A 89 10.38 9.03 12.14
N ALA A 90 9.77 8.37 11.16
CA ALA A 90 8.59 7.56 11.35
C ALA A 90 8.85 6.43 12.34
N THR A 91 7.86 6.13 13.18
CA THR A 91 7.97 5.14 14.25
C THR A 91 7.52 3.76 13.77
N PRO A 92 7.80 2.68 14.52
CA PRO A 92 7.27 1.35 14.23
C PRO A 92 5.72 1.31 14.18
N GLU A 93 5.05 2.24 14.85
CA GLU A 93 3.58 2.39 14.82
C GLU A 93 3.09 3.08 13.54
N SER A 94 3.84 4.06 13.02
CA SER A 94 3.36 4.95 11.94
C SER A 94 3.81 4.53 10.55
N PHE A 95 5.01 3.93 10.42
CA PHE A 95 5.61 3.64 9.12
C PHE A 95 4.97 2.43 8.41
N PRO A 96 4.70 1.27 9.05
CA PRO A 96 4.05 0.15 8.38
C PRO A 96 2.66 0.47 7.81
N PRO A 97 1.80 1.27 8.48
CA PRO A 97 0.57 1.79 7.87
C PRO A 97 0.81 2.61 6.59
N GLN A 98 1.83 3.48 6.56
CA GLN A 98 2.17 4.25 5.35
C GLN A 98 2.56 3.32 4.19
N ILE A 99 3.42 2.34 4.44
CA ILE A 99 3.80 1.33 3.43
C ILE A 99 2.56 0.55 2.95
N SER A 100 1.66 0.19 3.87
CA SER A 100 0.41 -0.51 3.54
C SER A 100 -0.46 0.32 2.59
N SER A 101 -0.55 1.63 2.81
CA SER A 101 -1.26 2.56 1.92
C SER A 101 -0.64 2.60 0.54
N ILE A 102 0.69 2.67 0.43
CA ILE A 102 1.41 2.64 -0.86
C ILE A 102 1.09 1.35 -1.62
N ILE A 103 1.12 0.19 -0.95
CA ILE A 103 0.79 -1.11 -1.57
C ILE A 103 -0.67 -1.15 -2.05
N LYS A 104 -1.62 -0.61 -1.26
CA LYS A 104 -3.04 -0.54 -1.65
C LYS A 104 -3.24 0.37 -2.86
N ILE A 105 -2.57 1.51 -2.91
CA ILE A 105 -2.61 2.43 -4.07
C ILE A 105 -1.99 1.75 -5.30
N ALA A 106 -0.87 1.03 -5.15
CA ALA A 106 -0.27 0.26 -6.25
C ALA A 106 -1.24 -0.78 -6.83
N ARG A 107 -2.02 -1.47 -5.99
CA ARG A 107 -3.08 -2.39 -6.45
C ARG A 107 -4.14 -1.67 -7.26
N PHE A 108 -4.54 -0.48 -6.83
CA PHE A 108 -5.51 0.33 -7.56
C PHE A 108 -4.98 0.70 -8.96
N PHE A 109 -3.71 1.07 -9.08
CA PHE A 109 -3.08 1.32 -10.39
C PHE A 109 -3.08 0.07 -11.28
N VAL A 110 -2.80 -1.11 -10.73
CA VAL A 110 -2.87 -2.38 -11.48
C VAL A 110 -4.28 -2.65 -11.99
N LEU A 111 -5.30 -2.44 -11.15
CA LEU A 111 -6.70 -2.61 -11.55
C LEU A 111 -7.06 -1.62 -12.67
N HIS A 112 -6.75 -0.33 -12.52
CA HIS A 112 -7.04 0.67 -13.54
C HIS A 112 -6.31 0.39 -14.85
N LYS A 113 -5.04 0.01 -14.79
CA LYS A 113 -4.26 -0.37 -15.98
C LYS A 113 -4.86 -1.59 -16.67
N ALA A 114 -5.28 -2.60 -15.92
CA ALA A 114 -5.87 -3.82 -16.47
C ALA A 114 -7.18 -3.51 -17.18
N LEU A 115 -8.03 -2.69 -16.55
CA LEU A 115 -9.31 -2.29 -17.10
C LEU A 115 -9.12 -1.58 -18.44
N ARG A 116 -8.12 -0.69 -18.56
CA ARG A 116 -7.81 0.01 -19.80
C ARG A 116 -7.23 -0.86 -20.92
N LEU A 117 -6.65 -2.01 -20.57
CA LEU A 117 -6.11 -2.96 -21.55
C LEU A 117 -7.16 -3.92 -22.10
N ASP A 118 -8.32 -4.02 -21.45
CA ASP A 118 -9.43 -4.86 -21.88
C ASP A 118 -10.15 -4.23 -23.11
N PRO A 119 -10.40 -4.99 -24.18
CA PRO A 119 -11.16 -4.49 -25.34
C PRO A 119 -12.60 -4.04 -25.00
N GLU A 120 -13.26 -4.66 -24.03
CA GLU A 120 -14.62 -4.39 -23.55
C GLU A 120 -14.64 -3.47 -22.31
N SER A 121 -13.58 -2.67 -22.14
CA SER A 121 -13.42 -1.78 -20.98
C SER A 121 -14.56 -0.77 -20.79
N VAL A 122 -15.24 -0.38 -21.88
CA VAL A 122 -16.37 0.56 -21.83
C VAL A 122 -17.59 -0.12 -21.21
N GLU A 123 -17.89 -1.34 -21.63
CA GLU A 123 -18.99 -2.16 -21.13
C GLU A 123 -18.77 -2.52 -19.66
N ILE A 124 -17.54 -2.89 -19.29
CA ILE A 124 -17.17 -3.20 -17.90
C ILE A 124 -17.36 -1.96 -17.01
N ARG A 125 -16.91 -0.77 -17.45
CA ARG A 125 -17.10 0.51 -16.73
C ARG A 125 -18.57 0.89 -16.58
N ARG A 126 -19.36 0.74 -17.64
CA ARG A 126 -20.82 0.94 -17.57
C ARG A 126 -21.47 -0.04 -16.58
N GLY A 127 -21.00 -1.29 -16.55
CA GLY A 127 -21.41 -2.29 -15.58
C GLY A 127 -21.11 -1.89 -14.13
N PHE A 128 -20.02 -1.17 -13.87
CA PHE A 128 -19.70 -0.65 -12.54
C PHE A 128 -20.62 0.48 -12.10
N ALA A 129 -20.99 1.40 -12.99
CA ALA A 129 -21.90 2.51 -12.67
C ALA A 129 -23.30 2.03 -12.21
N HIS A 130 -23.73 0.83 -12.63
CA HIS A 130 -25.03 0.27 -12.30
C HIS A 130 -25.01 -0.79 -11.18
N ARG A 131 -23.84 -1.23 -10.70
CA ARG A 131 -23.73 -2.15 -9.55
C ARG A 131 -23.53 -1.36 -8.26
N THR A 132 -24.55 -1.35 -7.41
CA THR A 132 -24.52 -0.78 -6.05
C THR A 132 -23.83 -1.67 -5.01
N ASP A 133 -23.38 -2.88 -5.36
CA ASP A 133 -22.72 -3.78 -4.42
C ASP A 133 -21.21 -3.49 -4.32
N ARG A 134 -20.74 -3.28 -3.09
CA ARG A 134 -19.35 -2.92 -2.74
C ARG A 134 -18.40 -4.12 -2.82
N ARG A 135 -18.86 -5.30 -3.26
CA ARG A 135 -18.03 -6.50 -3.47
C ARG A 135 -17.66 -6.69 -4.95
N TRP A 136 -16.48 -6.18 -5.30
CA TRP A 136 -16.00 -6.10 -6.69
C TRP A 136 -15.25 -7.36 -7.15
N PHE A 137 -14.90 -8.26 -6.22
CA PHE A 137 -14.26 -9.55 -6.50
C PHE A 137 -14.79 -10.61 -5.52
N GLN A 138 -15.20 -11.77 -6.06
CA GLN A 138 -15.58 -12.96 -5.31
C GLN A 138 -14.54 -14.09 -5.43
N GLY A 139 -13.40 -13.80 -6.06
CA GLY A 139 -12.18 -14.52 -5.74
C GLY A 139 -11.62 -13.89 -4.47
N ASP A 140 -11.17 -14.71 -3.53
CA ASP A 140 -10.34 -14.24 -2.44
C ASP A 140 -9.33 -13.26 -3.06
N MET A 141 -9.42 -11.96 -2.74
CA MET A 141 -8.17 -11.22 -2.62
C MET A 141 -7.41 -12.09 -1.65
N VAL A 142 -6.41 -12.84 -2.14
CA VAL A 142 -5.54 -13.69 -1.32
C VAL A 142 -5.38 -12.92 -0.04
N ASP A 143 -5.99 -13.44 1.03
CA ASP A 143 -6.22 -12.68 2.23
C ASP A 143 -4.84 -12.13 2.59
N MET A 144 -4.58 -10.84 2.34
CA MET A 144 -3.20 -10.35 2.49
C MET A 144 -2.89 -10.21 3.98
N ASP A 145 -3.93 -10.39 4.79
CA ASP A 145 -3.88 -10.56 6.22
C ASP A 145 -3.50 -12.03 6.56
N ASP A 146 -3.57 -13.01 5.66
CA ASP A 146 -2.99 -14.38 5.83
C ASP A 146 -1.45 -14.41 5.68
N TYR A 147 -0.82 -13.26 5.40
CA TYR A 147 0.61 -13.07 5.67
C TYR A 147 0.87 -12.45 7.06
N THR A 148 -0.16 -12.30 7.90
CA THR A 148 0.04 -11.97 9.31
C THR A 148 0.58 -13.19 10.03
N TYR A 149 1.90 -13.15 10.21
CA TYR A 149 2.53 -13.65 11.43
C TYR A 149 2.15 -15.09 11.82
N GLU A 150 2.83 -16.07 11.22
CA GLU A 150 3.18 -17.23 12.04
C GLU A 150 4.13 -16.73 13.12
N ALA A 151 3.57 -16.50 14.31
CA ALA A 151 4.34 -16.33 15.52
C ALA A 151 5.21 -17.59 15.64
N ASP A 152 6.51 -17.48 15.37
CA ASP A 152 7.46 -18.46 15.88
C ASP A 152 7.45 -18.28 17.41
N GLU A 153 6.51 -18.96 18.07
CA GLU A 153 6.46 -19.12 19.51
C GLU A 153 7.71 -19.93 19.92
N GLY A 154 8.81 -19.22 20.09
CA GLY A 154 10.08 -19.84 20.41
C GLY A 154 10.96 -18.87 21.18
N TYR A 155 10.72 -18.75 22.49
CA TYR A 155 11.70 -18.21 23.41
C TYR A 155 12.97 -19.07 23.31
N SER A 156 13.95 -18.61 22.54
CA SER A 156 15.30 -19.18 22.57
C SER A 156 16.30 -18.05 22.67
N SER A 157 16.85 -17.91 23.88
CA SER A 157 17.92 -16.99 24.22
C SER A 157 19.19 -17.35 23.46
N ALA A 158 19.33 -16.88 22.22
CA ALA A 158 20.59 -16.81 21.51
C ALA A 158 20.62 -15.54 20.65
N PRO A 159 21.73 -14.79 20.61
CA PRO A 159 21.81 -13.59 19.80
C PRO A 159 21.66 -14.00 18.32
N ALA A 160 20.57 -13.56 17.69
CA ALA A 160 20.33 -13.80 16.28
C ALA A 160 21.45 -13.11 15.48
N THR A 161 22.28 -13.93 14.85
CA THR A 161 23.25 -13.45 13.85
C THR A 161 22.44 -12.83 12.71
N PRO A 162 22.80 -11.64 12.17
CA PRO A 162 22.02 -11.01 11.12
C PRO A 162 21.97 -11.94 9.90
N THR A 163 20.81 -12.53 9.65
CA THR A 163 20.60 -13.45 8.55
C THR A 163 20.79 -12.67 7.25
N ARG A 164 21.93 -12.90 6.58
CA ARG A 164 22.12 -12.45 5.20
C ARG A 164 20.92 -12.88 4.37
N PHE A 165 20.31 -11.91 3.68
CA PHE A 165 19.26 -12.10 2.69
C PHE A 165 19.52 -13.35 1.85
N ARG A 166 18.76 -14.41 2.12
CA ARG A 166 18.91 -15.69 1.43
C ARG A 166 18.10 -15.59 0.14
N GLY A 167 18.79 -15.34 -0.96
CA GLY A 167 18.19 -15.26 -2.29
C GLY A 167 17.43 -16.55 -2.62
N HIS A 168 16.12 -16.43 -2.81
CA HIS A 168 15.33 -17.47 -3.46
C HIS A 168 15.69 -17.45 -4.95
N SER A 169 16.04 -18.63 -5.49
CA SER A 169 16.32 -18.80 -6.91
C SER A 169 15.15 -18.28 -7.77
N PRO A 170 15.39 -17.43 -8.77
CA PRO A 170 14.32 -16.87 -9.59
C PRO A 170 13.78 -17.95 -10.53
N SER A 171 12.58 -18.43 -10.27
CA SER A 171 11.78 -19.12 -11.27
C SER A 171 11.50 -18.13 -12.40
N SER A 172 12.20 -18.31 -13.53
CA SER A 172 11.97 -17.66 -14.82
C SER A 172 11.61 -16.17 -14.75
N SER A 173 12.62 -15.32 -14.55
CA SER A 173 12.54 -13.87 -14.74
C SER A 173 12.24 -13.55 -16.21
N SER A 174 10.97 -13.65 -16.60
CA SER A 174 10.49 -13.09 -17.85
C SER A 174 10.63 -11.56 -17.77
N VAL A 175 11.58 -11.03 -18.53
CA VAL A 175 11.70 -9.58 -18.72
C VAL A 175 10.43 -9.14 -19.42
N LEU A 176 9.51 -8.51 -18.68
CA LEU A 176 8.26 -8.03 -19.24
C LEU A 176 8.54 -6.98 -20.32
N GLY A 177 8.19 -7.31 -21.56
CA GLY A 177 8.19 -6.37 -22.69
C GLY A 177 7.14 -5.28 -22.50
N PRO A 178 7.21 -4.15 -23.22
CA PRO A 178 6.22 -3.07 -23.14
C PRO A 178 4.79 -3.61 -23.21
N PHE A 179 3.86 -3.06 -22.41
CA PHE A 179 2.47 -3.55 -22.41
C PHE A 179 1.82 -3.51 -23.80
N THR A 180 2.21 -2.56 -24.66
CA THR A 180 1.77 -2.51 -26.06
C THR A 180 2.19 -3.74 -26.87
N GLN A 181 3.35 -4.33 -26.58
CA GLN A 181 3.81 -5.57 -27.19
C GLN A 181 3.08 -6.79 -26.62
N GLU A 182 2.86 -6.82 -25.29
CA GLU A 182 2.11 -7.89 -24.63
C GLU A 182 0.63 -7.91 -25.07
N GLN A 183 0.03 -6.74 -25.27
CA GLN A 183 -1.33 -6.61 -25.80
C GLN A 183 -1.43 -7.12 -27.24
N ARG A 184 -0.42 -6.89 -28.08
CA ARG A 184 -0.36 -7.48 -29.44
C ARG A 184 -0.19 -8.99 -29.42
N ARG A 185 0.54 -9.53 -28.45
CA ARG A 185 0.75 -10.98 -28.28
C ARG A 185 -0.50 -11.68 -27.77
N HIS A 186 -1.26 -10.99 -26.91
CA HIS A 186 -2.44 -11.55 -26.26
C HIS A 186 -3.64 -10.59 -26.36
N PRO A 187 -4.17 -10.36 -27.58
CA PRO A 187 -5.24 -9.38 -27.81
C PRO A 187 -6.58 -9.79 -27.18
N ARG A 188 -6.71 -11.03 -26.70
CA ARG A 188 -7.94 -11.59 -26.12
C ARG A 188 -7.95 -11.63 -24.60
N ARG A 189 -6.92 -11.10 -23.92
CA ARG A 189 -6.91 -11.09 -22.46
C ARG A 189 -8.03 -10.21 -21.93
N THR A 190 -8.86 -10.80 -21.09
CA THR A 190 -9.91 -10.14 -20.32
C THR A 190 -9.33 -9.41 -19.11
N PHE A 191 -10.13 -8.56 -18.50
CA PHE A 191 -9.77 -7.72 -17.37
C PHE A 191 -9.19 -8.54 -16.21
N PRO A 192 -9.83 -9.64 -15.74
CA PRO A 192 -9.24 -10.48 -14.69
C PRO A 192 -7.91 -11.12 -15.09
N GLU A 193 -7.74 -11.50 -16.36
CA GLU A 193 -6.49 -12.08 -16.86
C GLU A 193 -5.36 -11.05 -16.90
N TRP A 194 -5.67 -9.79 -17.25
CA TRP A 194 -4.73 -8.67 -17.16
C TRP A 194 -4.33 -8.36 -15.73
N VAL A 195 -5.29 -8.36 -14.79
CA VAL A 195 -5.01 -8.18 -13.36
C VAL A 195 -4.09 -9.30 -12.88
N LYS A 196 -4.43 -10.57 -13.15
CA LYS A 196 -3.62 -11.71 -12.75
C LYS A 196 -2.19 -11.62 -13.31
N PHE A 197 -2.06 -11.32 -14.60
CA PHE A 197 -0.76 -11.17 -15.25
C PHE A 197 0.11 -10.11 -14.58
N MET A 198 -0.45 -8.93 -14.28
CA MET A 198 0.29 -7.84 -13.65
C MET A 198 0.61 -8.11 -12.17
N VAL A 199 -0.30 -8.75 -11.45
CA VAL A 199 -0.08 -9.18 -10.06
C VAL A 199 1.09 -10.16 -10.00
N ASP A 200 1.07 -11.22 -10.81
CA ASP A 200 2.13 -12.22 -10.86
C ASP A 200 3.48 -11.61 -11.31
N ALA A 201 3.43 -10.59 -12.16
CA ALA A 201 4.60 -9.91 -12.72
C ALA A 201 5.38 -9.04 -11.72
N PHE A 202 4.69 -8.29 -10.86
CA PHE A 202 5.34 -7.30 -9.99
C PHE A 202 4.66 -7.02 -8.63
N MET A 203 3.54 -7.66 -8.28
CA MET A 203 2.89 -7.49 -6.97
C MET A 203 3.17 -8.63 -5.99
N VAL A 204 3.77 -9.74 -6.44
CA VAL A 204 4.04 -10.94 -5.64
C VAL A 204 5.52 -11.01 -5.24
N ARG A 205 5.82 -11.68 -4.11
CA ARG A 205 7.20 -11.98 -3.68
C ARG A 205 7.92 -12.91 -4.66
N GLY A 206 9.24 -12.81 -4.73
CA GLY A 206 10.08 -13.55 -5.70
C GLY A 206 10.23 -12.85 -7.05
N THR A 207 9.57 -11.70 -7.22
CA THR A 207 9.67 -10.90 -8.45
C THR A 207 10.89 -9.98 -8.47
N ASN A 208 11.59 -9.79 -7.34
CA ASN A 208 12.67 -8.80 -7.16
C ASN A 208 12.23 -7.39 -7.58
N GLY A 209 10.96 -7.03 -7.30
CA GLY A 209 10.40 -5.72 -7.61
C GLY A 209 10.20 -4.84 -6.37
N PRO A 210 9.85 -3.56 -6.54
CA PRO A 210 9.64 -2.65 -5.42
C PRO A 210 8.50 -3.06 -4.51
N VAL A 211 7.42 -3.67 -5.02
CA VAL A 211 6.32 -4.12 -4.16
C VAL A 211 6.75 -5.25 -3.24
N GLN A 212 7.62 -6.16 -3.71
CA GLN A 212 8.23 -7.16 -2.83
C GLN A 212 9.03 -6.48 -1.73
N TRP A 213 9.90 -5.52 -2.08
CA TRP A 213 10.69 -4.78 -1.10
C TRP A 213 9.80 -4.07 -0.06
N LEU A 214 8.72 -3.43 -0.51
CA LEU A 214 7.74 -2.79 0.39
C LEU A 214 7.03 -3.80 1.30
N LEU A 215 6.65 -4.96 0.77
CA LEU A 215 6.04 -6.03 1.57
C LEU A 215 7.02 -6.53 2.65
N ASP A 216 8.28 -6.73 2.30
CA ASP A 216 9.31 -7.21 3.21
C ASP A 216 9.65 -6.15 4.27
N LEU A 217 9.75 -4.87 3.87
CA LEU A 217 9.94 -3.75 4.78
C LEU A 217 8.76 -3.58 5.75
N ARG A 218 7.52 -3.72 5.27
CA ARG A 218 6.33 -3.70 6.12
C ARG A 218 6.39 -4.82 7.16
N THR A 219 6.70 -6.05 6.73
CA THR A 219 6.81 -7.19 7.64
C THR A 219 7.91 -6.95 8.68
N TYR A 220 9.06 -6.41 8.27
CA TYR A 220 10.12 -6.03 9.20
C TYR A 220 9.66 -4.97 10.20
N GLY A 221 9.01 -3.90 9.76
CA GLY A 221 8.49 -2.84 10.62
C GLY A 221 7.44 -3.37 11.62
N MET A 222 6.55 -4.26 11.20
CA MET A 222 5.61 -4.93 12.10
C MET A 222 6.33 -5.82 13.13
N LYS A 223 7.40 -6.52 12.73
CA LYS A 223 8.21 -7.31 13.67
C LYS A 223 8.87 -6.41 14.72
N VAL A 224 9.36 -5.24 14.33
CA VAL A 224 9.89 -4.24 15.28
C VAL A 224 8.78 -3.77 16.20
N PHE A 225 7.62 -3.41 15.67
CA PHE A 225 6.47 -2.94 16.46
C PHE A 225 6.02 -3.96 17.52
N PHE A 226 5.90 -5.25 17.16
CA PHE A 226 5.45 -6.27 18.12
C PHE A 226 6.52 -6.74 19.11
N ASN A 227 7.81 -6.62 18.78
CA ASN A 227 8.91 -7.10 19.64
C ASN A 227 9.63 -5.99 20.41
N THR A 228 9.37 -4.72 20.11
CA THR A 228 9.95 -3.59 20.84
C THR A 228 8.97 -3.18 21.94
N PRO A 229 9.37 -3.16 23.21
CA PRO A 229 8.50 -2.69 24.28
C PRO A 229 8.16 -1.21 24.02
N SER A 230 6.90 -0.95 23.67
CA SER A 230 6.38 0.40 23.52
C SER A 230 6.26 1.06 24.91
N GLU A 231 6.46 2.37 24.97
CA GLU A 231 6.19 3.14 26.19
C GLU A 231 4.71 2.95 26.60
N GLY A 232 4.46 2.81 27.91
CA GLY A 232 3.13 2.57 28.42
C GLY A 232 2.19 3.72 28.04
N HIS A 233 1.08 3.41 27.37
CA HIS A 233 0.09 4.41 26.94
C HIS A 233 -0.89 4.79 28.05
N ILE A 234 -0.60 4.45 29.31
CA ILE A 234 -1.49 4.67 30.46
C ILE A 234 -1.05 5.94 31.19
N GLY A 235 -1.85 7.00 31.07
CA GLY A 235 -1.69 8.24 31.81
C GLY A 235 -2.78 8.42 32.86
N TRP A 236 -2.46 9.12 33.95
CA TRP A 236 -3.44 9.63 34.91
C TRP A 236 -3.52 11.15 34.76
N LYS A 237 -4.73 11.68 34.59
CA LYS A 237 -4.98 13.11 34.56
C LYS A 237 -5.91 13.49 35.72
N ASP A 238 -5.52 14.52 36.46
CA ASP A 238 -6.26 15.11 37.59
C ASP A 238 -6.69 14.10 38.68
N GLY A 239 -6.02 12.94 38.76
CA GLY A 239 -6.23 11.89 39.75
C GLY A 239 -7.45 10.97 39.55
N ASP A 240 -8.36 11.29 38.63
CA ASP A 240 -9.61 10.53 38.42
C ASP A 240 -9.84 10.08 36.97
N GLU A 241 -9.11 10.64 36.01
CA GLU A 241 -9.22 10.33 34.58
C GLU A 241 -8.03 9.44 34.15
N LEU A 242 -8.33 8.20 33.75
CA LEU A 242 -7.40 7.29 33.10
C LEU A 242 -7.39 7.54 31.60
N LEU A 243 -6.21 7.72 31.04
CA LEU A 243 -5.98 7.93 29.61
C LEU A 243 -5.32 6.69 29.03
N TYR A 244 -5.93 6.10 28.01
CA TYR A 244 -5.31 5.06 27.19
C TYR A 244 -5.57 5.31 25.70
N LYS A 245 -4.55 5.75 24.97
CA LYS A 245 -4.67 6.18 23.57
C LYS A 245 -5.80 7.23 23.41
N GLN A 246 -6.85 6.90 22.66
CA GLN A 246 -8.03 7.76 22.46
C GLN A 246 -9.17 7.46 23.44
N ILE A 247 -8.96 6.55 24.37
CA ILE A 247 -9.94 6.18 25.38
C ILE A 247 -9.68 7.04 26.62
N HIS A 248 -10.69 7.84 26.96
CA HIS A 248 -10.78 8.60 28.19
C HIS A 248 -11.75 7.86 29.11
N PHE A 249 -11.32 7.60 30.33
CA PHE A 249 -12.09 6.76 31.24
C PHE A 249 -11.98 7.28 32.66
N THR A 250 -13.08 7.75 33.24
CA THR A 250 -13.06 8.20 34.63
C THR A 250 -13.26 7.02 35.59
N MET A 251 -12.80 7.14 36.83
CA MET A 251 -13.11 6.13 37.85
C MET A 251 -14.62 6.08 38.18
N GLY A 252 -15.37 7.16 37.89
CA GLY A 252 -16.83 7.16 37.93
C GLY A 252 -17.44 6.21 36.90
N ASP A 253 -17.00 6.29 35.65
CA ASP A 253 -17.42 5.40 34.56
C ASP A 253 -17.07 3.95 34.87
N PHE A 254 -15.88 3.72 35.41
CA PHE A 254 -15.45 2.39 35.86
C PHE A 254 -16.40 1.80 36.89
N ARG A 255 -16.69 2.56 37.95
CA ARG A 255 -17.59 2.11 39.02
C ARG A 255 -18.97 1.83 38.46
N GLY A 256 -19.49 2.69 37.59
CA GLY A 256 -20.79 2.49 36.93
C GLY A 256 -20.82 1.20 36.09
N PHE A 257 -19.80 0.98 35.27
CA PHE A 257 -19.65 -0.24 34.47
C PHE A 257 -19.61 -1.50 35.35
N VAL A 258 -18.74 -1.52 36.37
CA VAL A 258 -18.62 -2.67 37.29
C VAL A 258 -19.94 -2.92 38.03
N HIS A 259 -20.62 -1.88 38.51
CA HIS A 259 -21.91 -2.02 39.17
C HIS A 259 -22.99 -2.59 38.23
N GLY A 260 -23.04 -2.13 36.98
CA GLY A 260 -23.94 -2.67 35.97
C GLY A 260 -23.67 -4.14 35.67
N LEU A 261 -22.40 -4.52 35.54
CA LEU A 261 -21.97 -5.89 35.25
C LEU A 261 -22.29 -6.83 36.43
N VAL A 262 -22.04 -6.39 37.66
CA VAL A 262 -22.44 -7.12 38.88
C VAL A 262 -23.98 -7.24 38.96
N GLY A 263 -24.71 -6.20 38.60
CA GLY A 263 -26.18 -6.23 38.54
C GLY A 263 -26.70 -7.26 37.56
N GLN A 264 -26.20 -7.28 36.33
CA GLN A 264 -26.56 -8.25 35.30
C GLN A 264 -26.20 -9.68 35.71
N MET A 265 -25.01 -9.88 36.29
CA MET A 265 -24.61 -11.22 36.74
C MET A 265 -25.53 -11.73 37.85
N ARG A 266 -25.93 -10.86 38.78
CA ARG A 266 -26.92 -11.20 39.83
C ARG A 266 -28.27 -11.57 39.24
N GLU A 267 -28.77 -10.82 38.25
CA GLU A 267 -30.04 -11.13 37.59
C GLU A 267 -29.99 -12.46 36.82
N GLN A 268 -28.88 -12.77 36.15
CA GLN A 268 -28.69 -14.06 35.48
C GLN A 268 -28.63 -15.22 36.48
N LEU A 269 -27.86 -15.09 37.55
CA LEU A 269 -27.80 -16.10 38.62
C LEU A 269 -29.16 -16.37 39.25
N VAL A 270 -30.00 -15.34 39.43
CA VAL A 270 -31.37 -15.49 39.96
C VAL A 270 -32.32 -16.12 38.94
N ARG A 271 -32.10 -15.95 37.63
CA ARG A 271 -32.91 -16.60 36.57
C ARG A 271 -32.55 -18.06 36.34
N GLU A 272 -31.32 -18.46 36.65
CA GLU A 272 -30.86 -19.85 36.49
C GLU A 272 -31.12 -20.74 37.73
N LEU A 273 -31.60 -20.15 38.84
CA LEU A 273 -32.09 -20.83 40.04
C LEU A 273 -33.61 -21.00 40.01
#